data_AF-X1RQW1-F1
#
_entry.id   AF-X1RQW1-F1
#
_cell.length_a   1.000
_cell.length_b   1.000
_cell.length_c   1.000
_cell.angle_alpha   90.00
_cell.angle_beta   90.00
_cell.angle_gamma   90.00
#
_symmetry.space_group_name_H-M   'P 1'
#
loop_
_entity.id
_entity.type
_entity.pdbx_description
1 polymer ?
#
loop_
_entity_poly.entity_id
_entity_poly.type
_entity_poly.pdbx_seq_one_letter_code
_entity_poly.pdbx_strand_id
1 'polypeptide(L)'
;MDSYQKGKDEKIKLVIDAMAYQISKEIASMAVAVSGDVDAIVFTGGLAYSKTFLNLITNKIKFISKNIMVFPGEDELLAMAEGILNYLKGDVEINVYI
;
A
#
# COMPACT_ATOMS: atom_id res chain seq x y z
N MET A 1 -8.05 11.40 -8.47
CA MET A 1 -8.38 11.49 -7.02
C MET A 1 -8.45 12.94 -6.54
N ASP A 2 -7.58 13.86 -6.95
CA ASP A 2 -7.57 15.24 -6.42
C ASP A 2 -8.84 16.08 -6.71
N SER A 3 -9.78 15.55 -7.49
CA SER A 3 -11.07 16.17 -7.79
C SER A 3 -12.05 16.21 -6.61
N TYR A 4 -11.96 15.30 -5.62
CA TYR A 4 -12.90 15.33 -4.48
C TYR A 4 -12.63 16.46 -3.49
N GLN A 5 -11.43 17.05 -3.50
CA GLN A 5 -11.15 18.27 -2.74
C GLN A 5 -11.78 19.51 -3.40
N LYS A 6 -12.01 19.47 -4.72
CA LYS A 6 -12.62 20.57 -5.48
C LYS A 6 -14.15 20.53 -5.48
N GLY A 7 -14.75 19.37 -5.20
CA GLY A 7 -16.19 19.23 -5.05
C GLY A 7 -16.63 19.56 -3.63
N LYS A 8 -17.55 20.52 -3.46
CA LYS A 8 -18.23 20.82 -2.19
C LYS A 8 -19.20 19.71 -1.74
N ASP A 9 -18.95 18.45 -2.11
CA ASP A 9 -19.83 17.33 -1.77
C ASP A 9 -19.29 16.63 -0.52
N GLU A 10 -19.90 16.99 0.62
CA GLU A 10 -19.57 16.45 1.93
C GLU A 10 -19.65 14.93 2.00
N LYS A 11 -20.51 14.29 1.19
CA LYS A 11 -20.64 12.83 1.16
C LYS A 11 -19.40 12.18 0.54
N ILE A 12 -18.87 12.74 -0.54
CA ILE A 12 -17.66 12.19 -1.18
C ILE A 12 -16.48 12.29 -0.22
N LYS A 13 -16.31 13.46 0.42
CA LYS A 13 -15.26 13.64 1.42
C LYS A 13 -15.40 12.63 2.57
N LEU A 14 -16.61 12.44 3.10
CA LEU A 14 -16.87 11.47 4.16
C LEU A 14 -16.45 10.06 3.76
N VAL A 15 -16.80 9.61 2.55
CA VAL A 15 -16.45 8.27 2.06
C VAL A 15 -14.95 8.11 1.88
N ILE A 16 -14.27 9.10 1.32
CA ILE A 16 -12.81 9.06 1.14
C ILE A 16 -12.08 9.08 2.49
N ASP A 17 -12.51 9.93 3.42
CA ASP A 17 -11.95 9.99 4.77
C ASP A 17 -12.19 8.67 5.52
N ALA A 18 -13.36 8.05 5.35
CA ALA A 18 -13.67 6.74 5.92
C ALA A 18 -12.77 5.63 5.33
N MET A 19 -12.54 5.63 4.01
CA MET A 19 -11.63 4.70 3.35
C MET A 19 -10.20 4.85 3.86
N ALA A 20 -9.69 6.09 3.94
CA ALA A 20 -8.37 6.37 4.49
C ALA A 20 -8.27 5.93 5.97
N TYR A 21 -9.32 6.13 6.75
CA TYR A 21 -9.38 5.69 8.14
C TYR A 21 -9.34 4.16 8.27
N GLN A 22 -10.08 3.44 7.43
CA GLN A 22 -10.08 1.97 7.43
C GLN A 22 -8.69 1.43 7.06
N ILE A 23 -8.08 1.92 5.98
CA ILE A 23 -6.71 1.53 5.59
C ILE A 23 -5.72 1.82 6.73
N SER A 24 -5.84 2.97 7.40
CA SER A 24 -5.00 3.30 8.56
C SER A 24 -5.13 2.29 9.70
N LYS A 25 -6.36 1.83 9.98
CA LYS A 25 -6.62 0.82 11.01
C LYS A 25 -6.04 -0.54 10.64
N GLU A 26 -6.14 -0.96 9.38
CA GLU A 26 -5.56 -2.23 8.92
C GLU A 26 -4.03 -2.19 8.97
N ILE A 27 -3.40 -1.07 8.60
CA ILE A 27 -1.95 -0.94 8.76
C ILE A 27 -1.56 -1.01 10.24
N ALA A 28 -2.31 -0.34 11.12
CA ALA A 28 -2.05 -0.36 12.55
C ALA A 28 -2.28 -1.73 13.20
N SER A 29 -3.28 -2.50 12.74
CA SER A 29 -3.54 -3.84 13.25
C SER A 29 -2.38 -4.78 12.90
N MET A 30 -1.77 -4.65 11.73
CA MET A 30 -0.64 -5.48 11.31
C MET A 30 0.64 -5.26 12.13
N ALA A 31 0.78 -4.12 12.82
CA ALA A 31 1.93 -3.88 13.69
C ALA A 31 2.05 -4.96 14.79
N VAL A 32 0.94 -5.57 15.24
CA VAL A 32 0.99 -6.64 16.25
C VAL A 32 1.69 -7.90 15.76
N ALA A 33 1.63 -8.19 14.45
CA ALA A 33 2.24 -9.38 13.86
C ALA A 33 3.77 -9.37 14.00
N VAL A 34 4.36 -8.17 14.13
CA VAL A 34 5.79 -7.93 14.32
C VAL A 34 6.09 -7.28 15.67
N SER A 35 5.20 -7.44 16.66
CA SER A 35 5.35 -6.88 18.02
C SER A 35 5.63 -5.37 18.06
N GLY A 36 5.16 -4.62 17.06
CA GLY A 36 5.37 -3.19 16.91
C GLY A 36 6.72 -2.79 16.28
N ASP A 37 7.60 -3.75 15.99
CA ASP A 37 8.91 -3.50 15.39
C ASP A 37 8.79 -3.40 13.86
N VAL A 38 8.34 -2.24 13.39
CA VAL A 38 8.05 -1.99 11.97
C VAL A 38 9.18 -1.16 11.34
N ASP A 39 10.02 -1.80 10.53
CA ASP A 39 11.12 -1.15 9.80
C ASP A 39 10.62 -0.07 8.83
N ALA A 40 9.57 -0.39 8.07
CA ALA A 40 9.00 0.49 7.07
C ALA A 40 7.53 0.20 6.81
N ILE A 41 6.80 1.20 6.34
CA ILE A 41 5.45 1.05 5.79
C ILE A 41 5.51 1.42 4.31
N VAL A 42 5.11 0.48 3.46
CA VAL A 42 5.22 0.63 2.01
C VAL A 42 3.84 0.82 1.37
N PHE A 43 3.68 1.90 0.61
CA PHE A 43 2.50 2.13 -0.24
C PHE A 43 2.81 1.79 -1.69
N THR A 44 2.00 0.90 -2.27
CA THR A 44 2.05 0.52 -3.69
C THR A 44 0.66 0.57 -4.33
N GLY A 45 0.52 0.15 -5.58
CA GLY A 45 -0.73 0.11 -6.32
C GLY A 45 -1.18 1.48 -6.83
N GLY A 46 -2.32 1.51 -7.53
CA GLY A 46 -2.80 2.72 -8.20
C GLY A 46 -3.11 3.91 -7.26
N LEU A 47 -3.49 3.65 -6.01
CA LEU A 47 -3.80 4.71 -5.03
C LEU A 47 -2.56 5.46 -4.55
N ALA A 48 -1.39 4.85 -4.63
CA ALA A 48 -0.13 5.46 -4.20
C ALA A 48 0.30 6.65 -5.09
N TYR A 49 -0.29 6.82 -6.28
CA TYR A 49 -0.12 8.04 -7.07
C TYR A 49 -0.76 9.27 -6.42
N SER A 50 -1.78 9.10 -5.56
CA SER A 50 -2.45 10.23 -4.91
C SER A 50 -1.77 10.60 -3.60
N LYS A 51 -0.84 11.57 -3.67
CA LYS A 51 -0.20 12.16 -2.48
C LYS A 51 -1.20 12.67 -1.45
N THR A 52 -2.28 13.30 -1.92
CA THR A 52 -3.36 13.81 -1.08
C THR A 52 -4.02 12.71 -0.25
N PHE A 53 -4.37 11.59 -0.90
CA PHE A 53 -4.98 10.46 -0.21
C PHE A 53 -3.99 9.78 0.74
N LEU A 54 -2.75 9.57 0.32
CA LEU A 54 -1.69 9.04 1.18
C LEU A 54 -1.48 9.91 2.43
N ASN A 55 -1.57 11.24 2.33
CA ASN A 55 -1.46 12.13 3.48
C ASN A 55 -2.58 11.92 4.52
N LEU A 56 -3.78 11.51 4.12
CA LEU A 56 -4.86 11.19 5.06
C LEU A 56 -4.51 9.96 5.91
N ILE A 57 -3.81 8.99 5.32
CA ILE A 57 -3.40 7.73 5.96
C ILE A 57 -2.14 7.94 6.79
N THR A 58 -1.06 8.42 6.16
CA THR A 58 0.28 8.57 6.77
C THR A 58 0.25 9.41 8.05
N ASN A 59 -0.56 10.47 8.10
CA ASN A 59 -0.72 11.29 9.30
C ASN A 59 -1.24 10.51 10.52
N LYS A 60 -2.02 9.44 10.29
CA LYS A 60 -2.59 8.59 11.34
C LYS A 60 -1.65 7.47 11.77
N ILE A 61 -0.77 6.99 10.89
CA ILE A 61 0.05 5.79 11.12
C ILE A 61 1.54 6.08 11.35
N LYS A 62 2.02 7.31 11.10
CA LYS A 62 3.45 7.67 11.24
C LYS A 62 4.03 7.49 12.65
N PHE A 63 3.18 7.26 13.66
CA PHE A 63 3.63 6.92 15.01
C PHE A 63 4.16 5.48 15.11
N ILE A 64 3.75 4.60 14.19
CA ILE A 64 4.17 3.20 14.11
C ILE A 64 5.57 3.12 13.51
N SER A 65 5.77 3.73 12.34
CA SER A 65 7.08 3.88 11.72
C SER A 65 7.16 5.22 11.00
N LYS A 66 8.32 5.88 11.14
CA LYS A 66 8.62 7.13 10.41
C LYS A 66 9.09 6.85 8.98
N ASN A 67 9.53 5.62 8.71
CA ASN A 67 10.04 5.23 7.41
C ASN A 67 8.87 4.80 6.52
N ILE A 68 8.35 5.75 5.77
CA ILE A 68 7.23 5.52 4.84
C ILE A 68 7.77 5.59 3.42
N MET A 69 7.62 4.50 2.68
CA MET A 69 8.10 4.35 1.31
C MET A 69 6.90 4.29 0.36
N VAL A 70 7.02 4.92 -0.80
CA VAL A 70 5.94 4.98 -1.79
C VAL A 70 6.47 4.55 -3.15
N PHE A 71 5.93 3.45 -3.68
CA PHE A 71 6.24 2.89 -4.98
C PHE A 71 4.94 2.79 -5.80
N PRO A 72 4.51 3.86 -6.48
CA PRO A 72 3.22 3.88 -7.16
C PRO A 72 3.14 2.89 -8.32
N GLY A 73 1.96 2.31 -8.51
CA GLY A 73 1.70 1.37 -9.60
C GLY A 73 2.08 -0.06 -9.26
N GLU A 74 2.16 -0.88 -10.31
CA GLU A 74 2.36 -2.32 -10.25
C GLU A 74 3.23 -2.70 -11.46
N ASP A 75 4.14 -3.66 -11.28
CA ASP A 75 5.03 -4.17 -12.33
C ASP A 75 4.73 -5.65 -12.63
N GLU A 76 3.44 -5.97 -12.79
CA GLU A 76 2.96 -7.37 -12.86
C GLU A 76 3.63 -8.16 -14.00
N LEU A 77 3.69 -7.61 -15.21
CA LEU A 77 4.28 -8.29 -16.37
C LEU A 77 5.78 -8.56 -16.18
N LEU A 78 6.49 -7.60 -15.56
CA LEU A 78 7.90 -7.77 -15.25
C LEU A 78 8.09 -8.81 -14.15
N ALA A 79 7.32 -8.74 -13.05
CA ALA A 79 7.38 -9.70 -11.95
C ALA A 79 7.07 -11.13 -12.42
N MET A 80 6.13 -11.29 -13.37
CA MET A 80 5.84 -12.59 -14.00
C MET A 80 7.02 -13.09 -14.84
N ALA A 81 7.62 -12.22 -15.67
CA ALA A 81 8.77 -12.58 -16.49
C ALA A 81 9.99 -12.93 -15.62
N GLU A 82 10.23 -12.17 -14.56
CA GLU A 82 11.29 -12.42 -13.57
C GLU A 82 11.08 -13.73 -12.83
N GLY A 83 9.84 -14.06 -12.45
CA GLY A 83 9.51 -15.35 -11.85
C GLY A 83 9.93 -16.54 -12.73
N ILE A 84 9.63 -16.48 -14.03
CA ILE A 84 10.06 -17.50 -14.99
C ILE A 84 11.59 -17.50 -15.17
N LEU A 85 12.20 -16.32 -15.27
CA LEU A 85 13.65 -16.20 -15.44
C LEU A 85 14.41 -16.81 -14.25
N ASN A 86 13.96 -16.54 -13.02
CA ASN A 86 14.57 -17.09 -11.80
C ASN A 86 14.45 -18.62 -11.76
N TYR A 87 13.33 -19.18 -12.21
CA TYR A 87 13.21 -20.64 -12.38
C TYR A 87 14.21 -21.17 -13.40
N LEU A 88 14.33 -20.54 -14.58
CA LEU A 88 15.27 -20.96 -15.62
C LEU A 88 16.74 -20.88 -15.18
N LYS A 89 17.08 -19.99 -14.23
CA LYS A 89 18.40 -19.88 -13.61
C LYS A 89 18.65 -20.92 -12.51
N GLY A 90 17.59 -21.56 -12.00
CA GLY A 90 17.66 -22.44 -10.83
C GLY A 90 17.66 -21.72 -9.49
N ASP A 91 17.28 -20.42 -9.46
CA ASP A 91 17.21 -19.63 -8.23
C ASP A 91 15.94 -19.94 -7.41
N VAL A 92 14.90 -20.49 -8.05
CA VAL A 92 13.62 -20.90 -7.42
C VAL A 92 13.08 -22.20 -8.02
N GLU A 93 12.35 -22.98 -7.22
CA GLU A 93 11.67 -24.20 -7.66
C GLU A 93 10.21 -23.93 -8.11
N ILE A 94 9.68 -24.75 -9.01
CA ILE A 94 8.26 -24.71 -9.39
C ILE A 94 7.43 -25.41 -8.31
N ASN A 95 6.45 -24.67 -7.77
CA ASN A 95 5.41 -25.25 -6.94
C ASN A 95 4.30 -25.84 -7.82
N VAL A 96 3.93 -27.10 -7.58
CA VAL A 96 2.78 -27.74 -8.22
C VAL A 96 1.54 -27.45 -7.38
N TYR A 97 0.51 -26.90 -8.01
CA TYR A 97 -0.79 -26.69 -7.36
C TYR A 97 -1.46 -28.05 -7.10
N ILE A 98 -1.73 -28.36 -5.82
CA ILE A 98 -2.39 -29.59 -5.35
C ILE A 98 -3.78 -29.26 -4.81
#